data_AF-A0A223NQZ3-F1
#
_entry.id   AF-A0A223NQZ3-F1
#
_cell.length_a   1.000
_cell.length_b   1.000
_cell.length_c   1.000
_cell.angle_alpha   90.00
_cell.angle_beta   90.00
_cell.angle_gamma   90.00
#
_symmetry.space_group_name_H-M   'P 1'
#
loop_
_entity.id
_entity.type
_entity.pdbx_description
1 polymer ?
#
loop_
_entity_poly.entity_id
_entity_poly.type
_entity_poly.pdbx_seq_one_letter_code
_entity_poly.pdbx_strand_id
1 'polypeptide(L)'
;MNWKLIFQLSIFGLIMAFGTVSLIPQNVEPAFWLVIFVFSAWVIARACPNKYFLHGFVTGLVNCVWITAVHFLFFQKYTAGHPQMDTLVNDMPASFSTHPRIAMALAGLALGILSAIIAGIFALVGSKIVSKG
;
A
#
# COMPACT_ATOMS: atom_id res chain seq x y z
N MET A 1 -6.30 -9.74 17.76
CA MET A 1 -5.74 -9.27 16.49
C MET A 1 -4.94 -10.41 15.92
N ASN A 2 -5.21 -10.85 14.69
CA ASN A 2 -4.48 -11.95 14.08
C ASN A 2 -3.25 -11.40 13.33
N TRP A 3 -2.14 -11.23 14.05
CA TRP A 3 -0.89 -10.70 13.49
C TRP A 3 -0.30 -11.59 12.39
N LYS A 4 -0.48 -12.91 12.50
CA LYS A 4 -0.06 -13.85 11.46
C LYS A 4 -0.78 -13.57 10.14
N LEU A 5 -2.09 -13.33 10.19
CA LEU A 5 -2.88 -12.99 9.01
C LEU A 5 -2.43 -11.64 8.40
N ILE A 6 -2.25 -10.63 9.23
CA ILE A 6 -1.79 -9.30 8.80
C ILE A 6 -0.45 -9.42 8.06
N PHE A 7 0.50 -10.18 8.61
CA PHE A 7 1.81 -10.35 8.01
C PHE A 7 1.75 -11.18 6.72
N GLN A 8 0.90 -12.20 6.66
CA GLN A 8 0.68 -12.97 5.43
C GLN A 8 0.06 -12.13 4.32
N LEU A 9 -0.92 -11.29 4.64
CA LEU A 9 -1.56 -10.39 3.68
C LEU A 9 -0.62 -9.26 3.25
N SER A 10 0.30 -8.83 4.12
CA SER A 10 1.23 -7.76 3.77
C SER A 10 2.34 -8.19 2.81
N ILE A 11 2.61 -9.50 2.70
CA ILE A 11 3.55 -10.03 1.70
C ILE A 11 3.08 -9.71 0.28
N PHE A 12 1.77 -9.65 0.02
CA PHE A 12 1.26 -9.21 -1.29
C PHE A 12 1.67 -7.76 -1.61
N GLY A 13 1.66 -6.88 -0.61
CA GLY A 13 2.15 -5.51 -0.77
C GLY A 13 3.65 -5.46 -1.03
N LEU A 14 4.44 -6.33 -0.40
CA LEU A 14 5.87 -6.44 -0.66
C LEU A 14 6.16 -6.93 -2.10
N ILE A 15 5.47 -7.98 -2.55
CA ILE A 15 5.60 -8.49 -3.92
C ILE A 15 5.24 -7.40 -4.93
N MET A 16 4.15 -6.68 -4.68
CA MET A 16 3.76 -5.53 -5.51
C MET A 16 4.82 -4.44 -5.52
N ALA A 17 5.40 -4.09 -4.37
CA ALA A 17 6.45 -3.09 -4.30
C ALA A 17 7.65 -3.44 -5.21
N PHE A 18 8.09 -4.70 -5.23
CA PHE A 18 9.12 -5.14 -6.17
C PHE A 18 8.64 -5.14 -7.64
N GLY A 19 7.37 -5.47 -7.86
CA GLY A 19 6.74 -5.41 -9.18
C GLY A 19 6.75 -4.00 -9.77
N THR A 20 6.35 -3.00 -9.00
CA THR A 20 6.31 -1.57 -9.40
C THR A 20 7.70 -0.99 -9.70
N VAL A 21 8.76 -1.52 -9.08
CA VAL A 21 10.14 -1.10 -9.37
C VAL A 21 10.63 -1.59 -10.74
N SER A 22 10.05 -2.65 -11.32
CA SER A 22 10.68 -3.35 -12.46
C SER A 22 9.78 -3.70 -13.64
N LEU A 23 8.53 -4.05 -13.39
CA LEU A 23 7.65 -4.71 -14.37
C LEU A 23 6.28 -4.05 -14.50
N ILE A 24 5.79 -3.41 -13.44
CA ILE A 24 4.43 -2.87 -13.37
C ILE A 24 4.49 -1.35 -13.62
N PRO A 25 3.96 -0.87 -14.77
CA PRO A 25 3.87 0.55 -15.03
C PRO A 25 2.75 1.21 -14.20
N GLN A 26 2.91 2.50 -13.91
CA GLN A 26 2.05 3.29 -13.03
C GLN A 26 0.54 3.22 -13.34
N ASN A 27 0.18 3.05 -14.62
CA ASN A 27 -1.20 3.02 -15.09
C ASN A 27 -1.97 1.76 -14.64
N VAL A 28 -1.28 0.64 -14.39
CA VAL A 28 -1.92 -0.62 -13.99
C VAL A 28 -1.82 -0.88 -12.48
N GLU A 29 -0.98 -0.15 -11.74
CA GLU A 29 -0.86 -0.31 -10.29
C GLU A 29 -2.20 -0.23 -9.54
N PRO A 30 -3.10 0.73 -9.83
CA PRO A 30 -4.36 0.84 -9.09
C PRO A 30 -5.25 -0.39 -9.26
N ALA A 31 -5.21 -1.05 -10.42
CA ALA A 31 -5.99 -2.26 -10.67
C ALA A 31 -5.50 -3.42 -9.81
N PHE A 32 -4.18 -3.62 -9.70
CA PHE A 32 -3.61 -4.65 -8.84
C PHE A 32 -3.87 -4.36 -7.35
N TRP A 33 -3.74 -3.11 -6.92
CA TRP A 33 -4.06 -2.71 -5.54
C TRP A 33 -5.52 -2.98 -5.20
N LEU A 34 -6.44 -2.69 -6.12
CA LEU A 34 -7.86 -2.95 -5.92
C LEU A 34 -8.13 -4.45 -5.75
N VAL A 35 -7.51 -5.30 -6.57
CA VAL A 35 -7.61 -6.77 -6.42
C VAL A 35 -7.08 -7.21 -5.05
N ILE A 36 -5.93 -6.70 -4.62
CA ILE A 36 -5.34 -7.03 -3.31
C ILE A 36 -6.22 -6.55 -2.16
N PHE A 37 -6.81 -5.35 -2.26
CA PHE A 37 -7.71 -4.84 -1.23
C PHE A 37 -8.99 -5.66 -1.13
N VAL A 38 -9.60 -6.01 -2.26
CA VAL A 38 -10.80 -6.88 -2.28
C VAL A 38 -10.47 -8.27 -1.72
N PHE A 39 -9.36 -8.87 -2.16
CA PHE A 39 -8.92 -10.17 -1.66
C PHE A 39 -8.62 -10.13 -0.15
N SER A 40 -7.85 -9.15 0.30
CA SER A 40 -7.51 -8.98 1.72
C SER A 40 -8.77 -8.75 2.55
N ALA A 41 -9.71 -7.93 2.07
CA ALA A 41 -10.97 -7.70 2.74
C ALA A 41 -11.80 -8.97 2.88
N TRP A 42 -11.88 -9.79 1.82
CA TRP A 42 -12.59 -11.07 1.84
C TRP A 42 -11.96 -12.08 2.81
N VAL A 43 -10.62 -12.20 2.79
CA VAL A 43 -9.91 -13.09 3.72
C VAL A 43 -10.09 -12.62 5.17
N ILE A 44 -9.95 -11.32 5.44
CA ILE A 44 -10.17 -10.75 6.79
C ILE A 44 -11.61 -10.98 7.25
N ALA A 45 -12.60 -10.79 6.37
CA ALA A 45 -14.01 -11.01 6.68
C ALA A 45 -14.31 -12.46 7.09
N ARG A 46 -13.65 -13.45 6.46
CA ARG A 46 -13.83 -14.87 6.80
C ARG A 46 -12.99 -15.32 7.99
N ALA A 47 -11.76 -14.84 8.11
CA ALA A 47 -10.80 -15.36 9.09
C ALA A 47 -10.87 -14.64 10.45
N CYS A 48 -11.44 -13.43 10.51
CA CYS A 48 -11.52 -12.66 11.74
C CYS A 48 -12.96 -12.60 12.26
N PRO A 49 -13.21 -12.95 13.54
CA PRO A 49 -14.57 -12.84 14.10
C PRO A 49 -14.98 -11.37 14.37
N ASN A 50 -14.00 -10.48 14.62
CA ASN A 50 -14.21 -9.08 15.00
C ASN A 50 -13.03 -8.17 14.57
N LYS A 51 -13.21 -6.84 14.67
CA LYS A 51 -12.18 -5.79 14.41
C LYS A 51 -11.68 -5.74 12.97
N TYR A 52 -12.58 -5.89 11.98
CA TYR A 52 -12.25 -5.95 10.55
C TYR A 52 -11.49 -4.72 10.05
N PHE A 53 -11.97 -3.51 10.38
CA PHE A 53 -11.31 -2.26 10.03
C PHE A 53 -9.86 -2.23 10.52
N LEU A 54 -9.63 -2.65 11.77
CA LEU A 54 -8.31 -2.60 12.37
C LEU A 54 -7.34 -3.60 11.72
N HIS A 55 -7.81 -4.79 11.31
CA HIS A 55 -6.99 -5.73 10.56
C HIS A 55 -6.62 -5.18 9.17
N GLY A 56 -7.58 -4.59 8.45
CA GLY A 56 -7.33 -3.97 7.14
C GLY A 56 -6.38 -2.77 7.25
N PHE A 57 -6.60 -1.90 8.24
CA PHE A 57 -5.77 -0.73 8.50
C PHE A 57 -4.33 -1.10 8.86
N VAL A 58 -4.14 -2.02 9.80
CA VAL A 58 -2.78 -2.45 10.19
C VAL A 58 -2.09 -3.18 9.04
N THR A 59 -2.80 -3.99 8.26
CA THR A 59 -2.25 -4.61 7.03
C THR A 59 -1.77 -3.55 6.04
N GLY A 60 -2.57 -2.50 5.84
CA GLY A 60 -2.19 -1.36 5.00
C GLY A 60 -0.98 -0.58 5.53
N LEU A 61 -0.85 -0.40 6.84
CA LEU A 61 0.33 0.23 7.45
C LEU A 61 1.60 -0.60 7.25
N VAL A 62 1.51 -1.93 7.43
CA VAL A 62 2.66 -2.81 7.18
C VAL A 62 3.03 -2.78 5.68
N ASN A 63 2.03 -2.73 4.80
CA ASN A 63 2.26 -2.52 3.36
C ASN A 63 2.95 -1.18 3.08
N CYS A 64 2.53 -0.09 3.73
CA CYS A 64 3.18 1.22 3.60
C CYS A 64 4.68 1.13 3.92
N VAL A 65 5.04 0.41 4.99
CA VAL A 65 6.45 0.19 5.35
C VAL A 65 7.18 -0.57 4.26
N TRP A 66 6.61 -1.67 3.75
CA TRP A 66 7.22 -2.46 2.68
C TRP A 66 7.41 -1.67 1.39
N ILE A 67 6.37 -1.00 0.92
CA ILE A 67 6.39 -0.22 -0.33
C ILE A 67 7.40 0.91 -0.20
N THR A 68 7.33 1.69 0.88
CA THR A 68 8.22 2.82 1.10
C THR A 68 9.68 2.35 1.20
N ALA A 69 9.95 1.25 1.92
CA ALA A 69 11.31 0.71 2.04
C ALA A 69 11.87 0.25 0.68
N VAL A 70 11.08 -0.49 -0.10
CA VAL A 70 11.50 -0.98 -1.42
C VAL A 70 11.70 0.19 -2.39
N HIS A 71 10.76 1.13 -2.47
CA HIS A 71 10.91 2.31 -3.31
C HIS A 71 12.12 3.15 -2.88
N PHE A 72 12.37 3.30 -1.57
CA PHE A 72 13.52 4.05 -1.04
C PHE A 72 14.85 3.39 -1.43
N LEU A 73 14.96 2.08 -1.30
CA LEU A 73 16.16 1.33 -1.67
C LEU A 73 16.39 1.32 -3.19
N PHE A 74 15.33 1.22 -3.98
CA PHE A 74 15.39 1.16 -5.44
C PHE A 74 14.99 2.47 -6.13
N PHE A 75 15.19 3.61 -5.44
CA PHE A 75 14.71 4.93 -5.86
C PHE A 75 15.00 5.24 -7.34
N GLN A 76 16.26 5.07 -7.76
CA GLN A 76 16.69 5.38 -9.14
C GLN A 76 15.95 4.56 -10.20
N LYS A 77 15.69 3.28 -9.90
CA LYS A 77 15.01 2.38 -10.83
C LYS A 77 13.51 2.65 -10.85
N TYR A 78 12.93 2.96 -9.69
CA TYR A 78 11.53 3.33 -9.55
C TYR A 78 11.21 4.63 -10.30
N THR A 79 11.99 5.71 -10.09
CA THR A 79 11.76 7.00 -10.74
C THR A 79 11.99 6.94 -12.25
N ALA A 80 12.94 6.12 -12.73
CA ALA A 80 13.11 5.89 -14.17
C ALA A 80 11.87 5.29 -14.85
N GLY A 81 11.07 4.51 -14.12
CA GLY A 81 9.78 3.97 -14.58
C GLY A 81 8.57 4.85 -14.27
N HIS A 82 8.74 5.88 -13.42
CA HIS A 82 7.65 6.70 -12.85
C HIS A 82 7.95 8.20 -12.95
N PRO A 83 7.98 8.78 -14.17
CA PRO A 83 8.30 10.19 -14.38
C PRO A 83 7.33 11.16 -13.70
N GLN A 84 6.12 10.72 -13.33
CA GLN A 84 5.17 11.55 -12.58
C GLN A 84 5.60 11.80 -11.13
N MET A 85 6.51 10.97 -10.59
CA MET A 85 7.12 11.25 -9.29
C MET A 85 8.07 12.44 -9.37
N ASP A 86 8.72 12.68 -10.51
CA ASP A 86 9.55 13.86 -10.70
C ASP A 86 8.69 15.13 -10.68
N THR A 87 7.50 15.12 -11.30
CA THR A 87 6.57 16.25 -11.21
C THR A 87 6.10 16.48 -9.78
N LEU A 88 5.76 15.41 -9.04
CA LEU A 88 5.32 15.51 -7.65
C LEU A 88 6.41 16.07 -6.72
N VAL A 89 7.68 15.70 -6.93
CA VAL A 89 8.83 16.20 -6.15
C VAL A 89 9.17 17.65 -6.50
N ASN A 90 8.96 18.06 -7.76
CA ASN A 90 9.17 19.44 -8.20
C ASN A 90 8.06 20.40 -7.71
N ASP A 91 6.85 19.90 -7.49
CA ASP A 91 5.73 20.68 -6.93
C ASP A 91 5.80 20.83 -5.39
N MET A 92 6.71 20.12 -4.72
CA MET A 92 6.93 20.28 -3.28
C MET A 92 7.71 21.57 -2.95
N PRO A 93 7.57 22.11 -1.73
CA PRO A 93 8.40 23.23 -1.28
C PRO A 93 9.89 22.92 -1.48
N ALA A 94 10.67 23.91 -1.94
CA ALA A 94 12.08 23.74 -2.32
C ALA A 94 12.95 23.05 -1.25
N SER A 95 12.59 23.18 0.03
CA SER A 95 13.22 22.50 1.17
C SER A 95 13.16 20.96 1.10
N PHE A 96 12.21 20.40 0.35
CA PHE A 96 12.03 18.97 0.15
C PHE A 96 12.59 18.48 -1.20
N SER A 97 12.61 19.35 -2.22
CA SER A 97 13.15 19.04 -3.55
C SER A 97 14.68 18.85 -3.54
N THR A 98 15.39 19.40 -2.55
CA THR A 98 16.82 19.16 -2.32
C THR A 98 17.15 17.73 -1.88
N HIS A 99 16.17 17.00 -1.32
CA HIS A 99 16.34 15.62 -0.87
C HIS A 99 15.23 14.70 -1.41
N PRO A 100 15.29 14.33 -2.71
CA PRO A 100 14.21 13.62 -3.39
C PRO A 100 13.83 12.26 -2.75
N ARG A 101 14.77 11.60 -2.07
CA ARG A 101 14.48 10.37 -1.31
C ARG A 101 13.63 10.63 -0.05
N ILE A 102 13.83 11.78 0.61
CA ILE A 102 13.03 12.19 1.78
C ILE A 102 11.64 12.60 1.30
N ALA A 103 11.55 13.37 0.21
CA ALA A 103 10.28 13.73 -0.41
C ALA A 103 9.46 12.47 -0.76
N MET A 104 10.10 11.46 -1.35
CA MET A 104 9.43 10.19 -1.64
C MET A 104 9.03 9.42 -0.39
N ALA A 105 9.85 9.39 0.66
CA ALA A 105 9.48 8.71 1.91
C ALA A 105 8.25 9.35 2.57
N LEU A 106 8.16 10.68 2.55
CA LEU A 106 7.01 11.43 3.08
C LEU A 106 5.76 11.25 2.21
N ALA A 107 5.89 11.33 0.88
CA ALA A 107 4.80 11.05 -0.04
C ALA A 107 4.30 9.61 0.10
N GLY A 108 5.22 8.64 0.17
CA GLY A 108 4.93 7.23 0.39
C GLY A 108 4.22 6.98 1.72
N LEU A 109 4.62 7.67 2.79
CA LEU A 109 3.95 7.59 4.08
C LEU A 109 2.54 8.17 4.02
N ALA A 110 2.34 9.34 3.42
CA ALA A 110 1.03 9.97 3.29
C ALA A 110 0.06 9.11 2.46
N LEU A 111 0.51 8.66 1.29
CA LEU A 111 -0.27 7.78 0.39
C LEU A 111 -0.51 6.41 1.03
N GLY A 112 0.47 5.88 1.76
CA GLY A 112 0.36 4.61 2.46
C GLY A 112 -0.62 4.65 3.62
N ILE A 113 -0.67 5.74 4.40
CA ILE A 113 -1.69 5.93 5.44
C ILE A 113 -3.08 6.03 4.82
N LEU A 114 -3.24 6.80 3.74
CA LEU A 114 -4.51 6.89 3.02
C LEU A 114 -4.96 5.52 2.51
N SER A 115 -4.03 4.77 1.89
CA SER A 115 -4.27 3.41 1.41
C SER A 115 -4.62 2.45 2.56
N ALA A 116 -4.02 2.62 3.73
CA ALA A 116 -4.35 1.83 4.92
C ALA A 116 -5.77 2.10 5.42
N ILE A 117 -6.20 3.36 5.41
CA ILE A 117 -7.59 3.72 5.74
C ILE A 117 -8.55 3.07 4.74
N ILE A 118 -8.25 3.16 3.44
CA ILE A 118 -9.04 2.52 2.38
C ILE A 118 -9.12 1.01 2.61
N ALA A 119 -7.99 0.33 2.85
CA ALA A 119 -7.96 -1.11 3.14
C ALA A 119 -8.79 -1.47 4.38
N GLY A 120 -8.76 -0.64 5.43
CA GLY A 120 -9.61 -0.77 6.60
C GLY A 120 -11.12 -0.68 6.26
N ILE A 121 -11.50 0.28 5.43
CA ILE A 121 -12.89 0.45 4.98
C ILE A 121 -13.33 -0.77 4.14
N PHE A 122 -12.50 -1.21 3.20
CA PHE A 122 -12.78 -2.40 2.38
C PHE A 122 -12.98 -3.64 3.26
N ALA A 123 -12.12 -3.87 4.26
CA ALA A 123 -12.27 -4.99 5.19
C ALA A 123 -13.58 -4.91 6.00
N LEU A 124 -13.97 -3.70 6.42
CA LEU A 124 -15.22 -3.48 7.14
C LEU A 124 -16.44 -3.70 6.25
N VAL A 125 -16.43 -3.21 5.01
CA VAL A 125 -17.51 -3.45 4.04
C VAL A 125 -17.59 -4.93 3.68
N GLY A 126 -16.45 -5.58 3.40
CA GLY A 126 -16.36 -7.01 3.10
C GLY A 126 -16.96 -7.88 4.20
N SER A 127 -16.74 -7.52 5.47
CA SER A 127 -17.34 -8.23 6.62
C SER A 127 -18.86 -8.16 6.71
N LYS A 128 -19.49 -7.17 6.06
CA LYS A 128 -20.96 -7.04 6.01
C LYS A 128 -21.57 -7.80 4.83
N ILE A 129 -20.81 -7.98 3.76
CA ILE A 129 -21.27 -8.65 2.53
C ILE A 129 -21.06 -10.16 2.61
N VAL A 130 -19.94 -10.60 3.19
CA VAL A 130 -19.63 -12.03 3.31
C VAL A 130 -20.50 -12.64 4.41
N SER A 131 -21.34 -13.62 4.05
CA SER A 131 -22.05 -14.43 5.05
C SER A 131 -21.02 -15.18 5.88
N LYS A 132 -21.12 -15.07 7.22
CA LYS A 132 -20.31 -15.88 8.13
C LYS A 132 -20.71 -17.34 7.89
N GLY A 133 -19.79 -18.10 7.27
CA GLY A 133 -19.92 -19.54 7.11
C GLY A 133 -19.74 -20.25 8.44
#